data_AF-A0A976EA16-F1
#
_entry.id   AF-A0A976EA16-F1
#
_cell.length_a   1.000
_cell.length_b   1.000
_cell.length_c   1.000
_cell.angle_alpha   90.00
_cell.angle_beta   90.00
_cell.angle_gamma   90.00
#
_symmetry.space_group_name_H-M   'P 1'
#
loop_
_entity.id
_entity.type
_entity.pdbx_description
1 polymer ?
#
loop_
_entity_poly.entity_id
_entity_poly.type
_entity_poly.pdbx_seq_one_letter_code
_entity_poly.pdbx_strand_id
1 'polypeptide(L)'
;MKNVETLLQDLLSEHDFLKTMQRKIVDNYDILAQNQLQNADNHAVVVQNQSIIIRNQEVIVNNQINIIKNQRQIVQNQVNLDVMLKTQAQLLNLVKKLSGEAETLDDTEAIIDQLRATSKENLRFEAFNNAGNL
;
A
#
# COMPACT_ATOMS: atom_id res chain seq x y z
N MET A 1 25.57 50.58 -65.43
CA MET A 1 24.27 50.59 -64.71
C MET A 1 23.77 49.20 -64.33
N LYS A 2 23.79 48.19 -65.23
CA LYS A 2 23.38 46.80 -64.91
C LYS A 2 23.99 46.19 -63.63
N ASN A 3 25.25 46.50 -63.32
CA ASN A 3 25.95 45.95 -62.15
C ASN A 3 25.48 46.53 -60.79
N VAL A 4 24.88 47.73 -60.81
CA VAL A 4 24.32 48.36 -59.61
C VAL A 4 22.92 47.81 -59.33
N GLU A 5 22.16 47.53 -60.39
CA GLU A 5 20.82 46.95 -60.30
C GLU A 5 20.84 45.51 -59.79
N THR A 6 21.81 44.70 -60.22
CA THR A 6 22.02 43.35 -59.68
C THR A 6 22.41 43.38 -58.21
N LEU A 7 23.34 44.25 -57.81
CA LEU A 7 23.73 44.41 -56.40
C LEU A 7 22.55 44.85 -55.51
N LEU A 8 21.69 45.73 -56.03
CA LEU A 8 20.49 46.16 -55.32
C LEU A 8 19.50 45.00 -55.14
N GLN A 9 19.31 44.15 -56.17
CA GLN A 9 18.47 42.97 -56.07
C GLN A 9 19.00 41.94 -55.06
N ASP A 10 20.32 41.70 -55.06
CA ASP A 10 20.95 40.80 -54.10
C ASP A 10 20.76 41.30 -52.67
N LEU A 11 20.95 42.61 -52.43
CA LEU A 11 20.76 43.24 -51.12
C LEU A 11 19.31 43.14 -50.63
N LEU A 12 18.33 43.32 -51.53
CA LEU A 12 16.91 43.16 -51.21
C LEU A 12 16.60 41.70 -50.81
N SER A 13 17.17 40.73 -51.54
CA SER A 13 16.98 39.30 -51.24
C SER A 13 17.58 38.91 -49.89
N GLU A 14 18.75 39.45 -49.55
CA GLU A 14 19.41 39.21 -48.26
C GLU A 14 18.63 39.86 -47.12
N HIS A 15 18.08 41.06 -47.33
CA HIS A 15 17.21 41.73 -46.38
C HIS A 15 15.94 40.90 -46.08
N ASP A 16 15.28 40.38 -47.11
CA ASP A 16 14.10 39.52 -46.95
C ASP A 16 14.42 38.20 -46.24
N PHE A 17 15.60 37.63 -46.55
CA PHE A 17 16.11 36.46 -45.84
C PHE A 17 16.34 36.75 -44.35
N LEU A 18 17.03 37.85 -44.01
CA LEU A 18 17.28 38.27 -42.64
C LEU A 18 15.99 38.54 -41.87
N LYS A 19 15.00 39.18 -42.51
CA LYS A 19 13.68 39.41 -41.92
C LYS A 19 12.95 38.10 -41.62
N THR A 20 13.05 37.13 -42.51
CA THR A 20 12.48 35.79 -42.31
C THR A 20 13.18 35.07 -41.15
N MET A 21 14.51 35.17 -41.07
CA MET A 21 15.29 34.59 -39.98
C MET A 21 14.94 35.23 -38.63
N GLN A 22 14.82 36.56 -38.60
CA GLN A 22 14.42 37.29 -37.41
C GLN A 22 13.04 36.84 -36.91
N ARG A 23 12.08 36.64 -37.82
CA ARG A 23 10.76 36.11 -37.46
C ARG A 23 10.85 34.74 -36.82
N LYS A 24 11.60 33.81 -37.41
CA LYS A 24 11.82 32.47 -36.84
C LYS A 24 12.49 32.50 -35.47
N ILE A 25 13.42 33.43 -35.26
CA ILE A 25 14.06 33.60 -33.95
C ILE A 25 13.03 34.02 -32.90
N VAL A 26 12.17 35.00 -33.22
CA VAL A 26 11.09 35.42 -32.32
C VAL A 26 10.13 34.26 -32.02
N ASP A 27 9.68 33.54 -33.06
CA ASP A 27 8.79 32.38 -32.88
C ASP A 27 9.43 31.31 -31.98
N ASN A 28 10.74 31.06 -32.13
CA ASN A 28 11.47 30.13 -31.28
C ASN A 28 11.58 30.62 -29.82
N TYR A 29 11.75 31.92 -29.59
CA TYR A 29 11.74 32.49 -28.24
C TYR A 29 10.38 32.30 -27.57
N ASP A 30 9.29 32.50 -28.30
CA ASP A 30 7.93 32.28 -27.78
C ASP A 30 7.72 30.81 -27.40
N ILE A 31 8.18 29.86 -28.23
CA ILE A 31 8.13 28.43 -27.93
C ILE A 31 8.97 28.10 -26.68
N LEU A 32 10.18 28.66 -26.57
CA LEU A 32 11.04 28.44 -25.40
C LEU A 32 10.40 28.97 -24.12
N ALA A 33 9.74 30.14 -24.18
CA ALA A 33 9.02 30.70 -23.04
C ALA A 33 7.86 29.79 -22.62
N GLN A 34 7.07 29.28 -23.58
CA GLN A 34 5.99 28.34 -23.29
C GLN A 34 6.50 27.03 -22.68
N ASN A 35 7.60 26.48 -23.21
CA ASN A 35 8.22 25.28 -22.66
C ASN A 35 8.74 25.49 -21.22
N GLN A 36 9.27 26.67 -20.91
CA GLN A 36 9.70 27.00 -19.55
C GLN A 36 8.53 27.07 -18.58
N LEU A 37 7.41 27.68 -18.99
CA LEU A 37 6.18 27.73 -18.19
C LEU A 37 5.65 26.31 -17.93
N GLN A 38 5.54 25.49 -18.98
CA GLN A 38 5.09 24.10 -18.83
C GLN A 38 6.00 23.28 -17.92
N ASN A 39 7.32 23.50 -17.98
CA ASN A 39 8.26 22.82 -17.09
C ASN A 39 8.05 23.25 -15.63
N ALA A 40 7.85 24.54 -15.37
CA ALA A 40 7.54 25.04 -14.04
C ALA A 40 6.25 24.43 -13.48
N ASP A 41 5.20 24.31 -14.30
CA ASP A 41 3.93 23.68 -13.92
C ASP A 41 4.12 22.19 -13.61
N ASN A 42 4.87 21.46 -14.45
CA ASN A 42 5.19 20.06 -14.21
C ASN A 42 5.97 19.88 -12.89
N HIS A 43 6.92 20.76 -12.61
CA HIS A 43 7.65 20.76 -11.35
C HIS A 43 6.71 20.97 -10.15
N ALA A 44 5.75 21.89 -10.24
CA ALA A 44 4.76 22.11 -9.18
C ALA A 44 3.91 20.85 -8.92
N VAL A 45 3.47 20.16 -9.98
CA VAL A 45 2.74 18.89 -9.86
C VAL A 45 3.59 17.81 -9.19
N VAL A 46 4.87 17.68 -9.55
CA VAL A 46 5.78 16.73 -8.92
C VAL A 46 5.92 17.00 -7.42
N VAL A 47 6.09 18.24 -7.00
CA VAL A 47 6.17 18.63 -5.59
C VAL A 47 4.88 18.30 -4.84
N GLN A 48 3.72 18.53 -5.46
CA GLN A 48 2.44 18.16 -4.88
C GLN A 48 2.31 16.63 -4.70
N ASN A 49 2.70 15.86 -5.72
CA ASN A 49 2.67 14.40 -5.66
C ASN A 49 3.61 13.85 -4.57
N GLN A 50 4.80 14.42 -4.43
CA GLN A 50 5.72 14.07 -3.34
C GLN A 50 5.10 14.33 -1.97
N SER A 51 4.42 15.47 -1.80
CA SER A 51 3.73 15.80 -0.54
C SER A 51 2.61 14.80 -0.21
N ILE A 52 1.87 14.33 -1.22
CA ILE A 52 0.85 13.27 -1.05
C ILE A 52 1.50 11.94 -0.66
N ILE A 53 2.61 11.56 -1.29
CA ILE A 53 3.35 10.34 -0.98
C ILE A 53 3.82 10.35 0.48
N ILE A 54 4.37 11.46 0.97
CA ILE A 54 4.80 11.61 2.37
C ILE A 54 3.62 11.37 3.33
N ARG A 55 2.46 11.98 3.06
CA ARG A 55 1.26 11.76 3.88
C ARG A 55 0.80 10.30 3.86
N ASN A 56 0.84 9.66 2.70
CA ASN A 56 0.49 8.23 2.60
C ASN A 56 1.46 7.35 3.39
N GLN A 57 2.75 7.68 3.42
CA GLN A 57 3.74 6.98 4.23
C GLN A 57 3.45 7.12 5.73
N GLU A 58 3.07 8.31 6.20
CA GLU A 58 2.66 8.52 7.60
C GLU A 58 1.46 7.64 7.98
N VAL A 59 0.45 7.55 7.11
CA VAL A 59 -0.71 6.67 7.31
C VAL A 59 -0.29 5.21 7.37
N ILE A 60 0.61 4.76 6.50
CA ILE A 60 1.12 3.38 6.51
C ILE A 60 1.84 3.08 7.84
N VAL A 61 2.68 3.98 8.32
CA VAL A 61 3.39 3.81 9.61
C VAL A 61 2.39 3.70 10.76
N ASN A 62 1.36 4.53 10.80
CA ASN A 62 0.31 4.45 11.82
C ASN A 62 -0.44 3.11 11.77
N ASN A 63 -0.76 2.63 10.56
CA ASN A 63 -1.39 1.33 10.38
C ASN A 63 -0.50 0.19 10.88
N GLN A 64 0.81 0.24 10.60
CA GLN A 64 1.78 -0.74 11.10
C GLN A 64 1.85 -0.76 12.63
N ILE A 65 1.87 0.42 13.27
CA ILE A 65 1.83 0.52 14.75
C ILE A 65 0.57 -0.14 15.31
N ASN A 66 -0.59 0.08 14.68
CA ASN A 66 -1.84 -0.53 15.12
C ASN A 66 -1.84 -2.05 14.93
N ILE A 67 -1.29 -2.56 13.83
CA ILE A 67 -1.13 -4.00 13.60
C ILE A 67 -0.28 -4.63 14.70
N ILE A 68 0.85 -4.01 15.07
CA ILE A 68 1.73 -4.51 16.15
C ILE A 68 0.97 -4.53 17.49
N LYS A 69 0.18 -3.50 17.80
CA LYS A 69 -0.65 -3.48 19.01
C LYS A 69 -1.67 -4.62 19.03
N ASN A 70 -2.36 -4.83 17.90
CA ASN A 70 -3.34 -5.92 17.77
C ASN A 70 -2.67 -7.29 17.89
N GLN A 71 -1.50 -7.50 17.27
CA GLN A 71 -0.73 -8.74 17.41
C GLN A 71 -0.36 -9.00 18.87
N ARG A 72 0.08 -7.98 19.62
CA ARG A 72 0.38 -8.12 21.05
C ARG A 72 -0.86 -8.54 21.85
N GLN A 73 -2.02 -7.94 21.57
CA GLN A 73 -3.27 -8.32 22.22
C GLN A 73 -3.66 -9.76 21.87
N ILE A 74 -3.49 -10.19 20.62
CA ILE A 74 -3.75 -11.57 20.21
C ILE A 74 -2.86 -12.56 20.99
N VAL A 75 -1.57 -12.27 21.12
CA VAL A 75 -0.64 -13.11 21.90
C VAL A 75 -1.07 -13.17 23.37
N GLN A 76 -1.44 -12.04 23.97
CA GLN A 76 -1.94 -12.02 25.35
C GLN A 76 -3.22 -12.85 25.50
N ASN A 77 -4.15 -12.73 24.54
CA ASN A 77 -5.37 -13.52 24.53
C ASN A 77 -5.08 -15.02 24.38
N GLN A 78 -4.10 -15.39 23.55
CA GLN A 78 -3.68 -16.79 23.40
C GLN A 78 -3.14 -17.37 24.71
N VAL A 79 -2.30 -16.61 25.43
CA VAL A 79 -1.79 -17.02 26.75
C VAL A 79 -2.92 -17.18 27.75
N ASN A 80 -3.84 -16.20 27.81
CA ASN A 80 -4.98 -16.27 28.73
C ASN A 80 -5.88 -17.48 28.42
N LEU A 81 -6.15 -17.75 27.15
CA LEU A 81 -6.93 -18.91 26.72
C LEU A 81 -6.24 -20.24 27.07
N ASP A 82 -4.92 -20.33 26.93
CA ASP A 82 -4.14 -21.50 27.34
C ASP A 82 -4.27 -21.77 28.85
N VAL A 83 -4.14 -20.73 29.68
CA VAL A 83 -4.33 -20.84 31.13
C VAL A 83 -5.75 -21.26 31.49
N MET A 84 -6.75 -20.69 30.82
CA MET A 84 -8.16 -21.07 31.02
C MET A 84 -8.40 -22.53 30.65
N LEU A 85 -7.86 -23.01 29.53
CA LEU A 85 -7.99 -24.40 29.10
C LEU A 85 -7.37 -25.37 30.12
N LYS A 86 -6.14 -25.09 30.57
CA LYS A 86 -5.48 -25.90 31.62
C LYS A 86 -6.28 -25.93 32.92
N THR A 87 -6.83 -24.77 33.31
CA THR A 87 -7.67 -24.66 34.50
C THR A 87 -8.96 -25.49 34.36
N GLN A 88 -9.60 -25.43 33.19
CA GLN A 88 -10.80 -26.22 32.89
C GLN A 88 -10.51 -27.74 32.89
N ALA A 89 -9.36 -28.17 32.34
CA ALA A 89 -8.92 -29.56 32.38
C ALA A 89 -8.75 -30.06 33.82
N GLN A 90 -8.09 -29.27 34.66
CA GLN A 90 -7.91 -29.59 36.08
C GLN A 90 -9.24 -29.68 36.84
N LEU A 91 -10.16 -28.74 36.61
CA LEU A 91 -11.49 -28.75 37.23
C LEU A 91 -12.30 -29.98 36.78
N LEU A 92 -12.28 -30.30 35.49
CA LEU A 92 -12.98 -31.48 34.95
C LEU A 92 -12.41 -32.77 35.55
N ASN A 93 -11.09 -32.92 35.60
CA ASN A 93 -10.46 -34.09 36.20
C ASN A 93 -10.82 -34.23 37.70
N LEU A 94 -10.87 -33.12 38.44
CA LEU A 94 -11.30 -33.12 39.83
C LEU A 94 -12.75 -33.57 39.99
N VAL A 95 -13.66 -33.06 39.14
CA VAL A 95 -15.07 -33.47 39.14
C VAL A 95 -15.21 -34.98 38.86
N LYS A 96 -14.47 -35.51 37.89
CA LYS A 96 -14.44 -36.94 37.58
C LYS A 96 -13.91 -37.80 38.73
N LYS A 97 -12.84 -37.35 39.40
CA LYS A 97 -12.34 -38.02 40.61
C LYS A 97 -13.38 -38.05 41.72
N LEU A 98 -14.16 -36.97 41.89
CA LEU A 98 -15.24 -36.90 42.87
C LEU A 98 -16.45 -37.77 42.48
N SER A 99 -16.69 -38.04 41.19
CA SER A 99 -17.72 -38.99 40.73
C SER A 99 -17.29 -40.46 40.83
N GLY A 100 -16.04 -40.73 41.26
CA GLY A 100 -15.49 -42.09 41.41
C GLY A 100 -14.81 -42.63 40.16
N GLU A 101 -14.57 -41.79 39.14
CA GLU A 101 -13.82 -42.17 37.95
C GLU A 101 -12.31 -42.11 38.23
N ALA A 102 -11.58 -43.17 37.83
CA ALA A 102 -10.13 -43.29 38.01
C ALA A 102 -9.33 -42.74 36.81
N GLU A 103 -9.76 -41.60 36.25
CA GLU A 103 -9.11 -40.98 35.09
C GLU A 103 -7.93 -40.08 35.52
N THR A 104 -6.81 -40.17 34.80
CA THR A 104 -5.63 -39.31 35.03
C THR A 104 -5.82 -37.93 34.40
N LEU A 105 -5.02 -36.95 34.81
CA LEU A 105 -5.09 -35.60 34.21
C LEU A 105 -4.74 -35.63 32.72
N ASP A 106 -3.74 -36.43 32.34
CA ASP A 106 -3.31 -36.62 30.95
C ASP A 106 -4.45 -37.15 30.06
N ASP A 107 -5.25 -38.09 30.57
CA ASP A 107 -6.42 -38.61 29.85
C ASP A 107 -7.47 -37.51 29.64
N THR A 108 -7.73 -36.70 30.67
CA THR A 108 -8.66 -35.55 30.58
C THR A 108 -8.16 -34.52 29.56
N GLU A 109 -6.86 -34.21 29.55
CA GLU A 109 -6.24 -33.29 28.59
C GLU A 109 -6.33 -33.83 27.14
N ALA A 110 -6.09 -35.12 26.94
CA ALA A 110 -6.21 -35.75 25.63
C ALA A 110 -7.63 -35.64 25.03
N ILE A 111 -8.67 -35.75 25.87
CA ILE A 111 -10.07 -35.56 25.45
C ILE A 111 -10.31 -34.11 25.01
N ILE A 112 -9.78 -33.14 25.75
CA ILE A 112 -9.93 -31.71 25.40
C ILE A 112 -9.24 -31.41 24.08
N ASP A 113 -8.06 -31.98 23.82
CA ASP A 113 -7.36 -31.80 22.55
C ASP A 113 -8.12 -32.43 21.37
N GLN A 114 -8.75 -33.59 21.56
CA GLN A 114 -9.63 -34.17 20.55
C GLN A 114 -10.82 -33.25 20.25
N LEU A 115 -11.49 -32.71 21.28
CA LEU A 115 -12.61 -31.76 21.10
C LEU A 115 -12.18 -30.51 20.33
N ARG A 116 -10.96 -30.01 20.57
CA ARG A 116 -10.39 -28.88 19.83
C ARG A 116 -10.12 -29.26 18.37
N ALA A 117 -9.57 -30.44 18.10
CA ALA A 117 -9.33 -30.91 16.74
C ALA A 117 -10.64 -31.02 15.94
N THR A 118 -11.67 -31.63 16.53
CA THR A 118 -13.01 -31.74 15.91
C THR A 118 -13.63 -30.36 15.65
N SER A 119 -13.57 -29.44 16.62
CA SER A 119 -14.08 -28.07 16.42
C SER A 119 -13.35 -27.31 15.31
N LYS A 120 -12.03 -27.50 15.20
CA LYS A 120 -11.23 -26.86 14.14
C LYS A 120 -11.59 -27.39 12.76
N GLU A 121 -11.88 -28.68 12.63
CA GLU A 121 -12.38 -29.25 11.38
C GLU A 121 -13.75 -28.68 11.01
N ASN A 122 -14.68 -28.60 11.96
CA ASN A 122 -16.02 -28.04 11.73
C ASN A 122 -15.97 -26.58 11.25
N LEU A 123 -15.18 -25.73 11.91
CA LEU A 123 -14.98 -24.34 11.50
C LEU A 123 -14.38 -24.22 10.10
N ARG A 124 -13.47 -25.14 9.74
CA ARG A 124 -12.89 -25.18 8.39
C ARG A 124 -13.98 -25.48 7.36
N PHE A 125 -14.83 -26.48 7.59
CA PHE A 125 -15.93 -26.82 6.68
C PHE A 125 -16.95 -25.67 6.52
N GLU A 126 -17.29 -24.96 7.61
CA GLU A 126 -18.18 -23.79 7.56
C GLU A 126 -17.60 -22.63 6.74
N ALA A 127 -16.30 -22.36 6.88
CA ALA A 127 -15.62 -21.33 6.10
C ALA A 127 -15.61 -21.66 4.59
N PHE A 128 -15.42 -22.93 4.22
CA PHE A 128 -15.49 -23.37 2.82
C PHE A 128 -16.89 -23.21 2.23
N ASN A 129 -17.94 -23.52 2.99
CA ASN A 129 -19.32 -23.40 2.51
C ASN A 129 -19.77 -21.93 2.36
N ASN A 130 -19.30 -21.04 3.23
CA ASN A 130 -19.64 -19.62 3.15
C ASN A 130 -18.85 -18.87 2.06
N ALA A 131 -17.62 -19.29 1.74
CA ALA A 131 -16.83 -18.70 0.65
C ALA A 131 -17.35 -19.06 -0.75
N GLY A 132 -18.15 -20.12 -0.90
CA GLY A 132 -18.78 -20.50 -2.17
C GLY A 132 -20.10 -19.78 -2.49
N ASN A 133 -20.60 -18.93 -1.58
CA ASN A 133 -21.86 -18.19 -1.70
C ASN A 133 -21.67 -16.67 -1.89
N LEU A 134 -20.44 -16.21 -2.13
CA LEU A 134 -20.10 -14.82 -2.50
C LEU A 134 -19.61 -14.76 -3.95
#